data_AF-A0A9E4A3V3-F1
#
_entry.id   AF-A0A9E4A3V3-F1
#
_cell.length_a   1.000
_cell.length_b   1.000
_cell.length_c   1.000
_cell.angle_alpha   90.00
_cell.angle_beta   90.00
_cell.angle_gamma   90.00
#
_symmetry.space_group_name_H-M   'P 1'
#
loop_
_entity.id
_entity.type
_entity.pdbx_description
1 polymer ?
#
loop_
_entity_poly.entity_id
_entity_poly.type
_entity_poly.pdbx_seq_one_letter_code
_entity_poly.pdbx_strand_id
1 'polypeptide(L)'
;VLAVCGQSGAAPSDYGDFRASSLGTLIQMVAGGLGVTLLPRLAADTLGGPADPALVPFRAPAPSRRVGFAWRPASPRRPEFELLAQTFAESAARPADG
;
A
#
# COMPACT_ATOMS: atom_id res chain seq x y z
N VAL A 1 -7.60 -2.30 -11.41
CA VAL A 1 -7.42 -0.88 -11.11
C VAL A 1 -7.97 -0.63 -9.71
N LEU A 2 -7.17 -0.08 -8.78
CA LEU A 2 -7.72 0.40 -7.50
C LEU A 2 -8.83 1.41 -7.83
N ALA A 3 -9.98 1.35 -7.16
CA ALA A 3 -11.15 2.17 -7.49
C ALA A 3 -10.87 3.68 -7.60
N VAL A 4 -9.75 4.16 -7.03
CA VAL A 4 -9.26 5.54 -7.13
C VAL A 4 -8.68 5.89 -8.51
N CYS A 5 -7.95 5.00 -9.19
CA CYS A 5 -7.25 5.38 -10.43
C CYS A 5 -8.20 5.57 -11.63
N GLY A 6 -9.45 5.08 -11.54
CA GLY A 6 -10.49 5.38 -12.53
C GLY A 6 -11.14 6.75 -12.34
N GLN A 7 -10.89 7.43 -11.21
CA GLN A 7 -11.48 8.74 -10.89
C GLN A 7 -10.57 9.91 -11.29
N SER A 8 -9.31 9.64 -11.65
CA SER A 8 -8.29 10.65 -11.90
C SER A 8 -8.36 11.37 -13.25
N GLY A 9 -9.33 11.04 -14.12
CA GLY A 9 -9.47 11.67 -15.45
C GLY A 9 -8.24 11.54 -16.36
N ALA A 10 -7.27 10.70 -15.98
CA ALA A 10 -6.07 10.45 -16.75
C ALA A 10 -6.44 9.69 -18.03
N ALA A 11 -5.97 10.18 -19.18
CA ALA A 11 -6.14 9.49 -20.44
C ALA A 11 -5.49 8.09 -20.35
N PRO A 12 -6.09 7.05 -20.95
CA PRO A 12 -5.49 5.73 -21.02
C PRO A 12 -4.09 5.84 -21.61
N SER A 13 -3.08 5.32 -20.92
CA SER A 13 -1.73 5.26 -21.48
C SER A 13 -1.69 4.28 -22.66
N ASP A 14 -0.86 4.56 -23.68
CA ASP A 14 -0.60 3.65 -24.82
C ASP A 14 -0.18 2.24 -24.38
N TYR A 15 0.30 2.11 -23.14
CA TYR A 15 0.75 0.85 -22.57
C TYR A 15 -0.34 -0.03 -21.93
N GLY A 16 -1.62 0.39 -21.92
CA GLY A 16 -2.72 -0.41 -21.37
C GLY A 16 -2.73 -0.57 -19.84
N ASP A 17 -3.75 -1.25 -19.32
CA ASP A 17 -3.99 -1.45 -17.88
C ASP A 17 -3.04 -2.51 -17.30
N PHE A 18 -1.93 -2.10 -16.69
CA PHE A 18 -1.06 -3.05 -15.97
C PHE A 18 -1.58 -3.38 -14.57
N ARG A 19 -1.55 -4.67 -14.24
CA ARG A 19 -1.84 -5.18 -12.92
C ARG A 19 -0.66 -6.04 -12.46
N ALA A 20 -0.07 -5.68 -11.33
CA ALA A 20 0.87 -6.54 -10.64
C ALA A 20 0.23 -7.09 -9.37
N SER A 21 0.54 -8.34 -9.04
CA SER A 21 0.13 -9.01 -7.81
C SER A 21 1.03 -8.66 -6.61
N SER A 22 2.15 -7.97 -6.85
CA SER A 22 3.10 -7.56 -5.83
C SER A 22 3.37 -6.05 -5.90
N LEU A 23 3.60 -5.45 -4.73
CA LEU A 23 3.92 -4.03 -4.62
C LEU A 23 5.32 -3.72 -5.17
N GLY A 24 6.29 -4.61 -4.93
CA GLY A 24 7.65 -4.47 -5.47
C GLY A 24 7.65 -4.43 -7.00
N THR A 25 6.86 -5.29 -7.65
CA THR A 25 6.71 -5.26 -9.11
C THR A 25 6.07 -3.94 -9.58
N LEU A 26 5.07 -3.41 -8.87
CA LEU A 26 4.48 -2.09 -9.19
C LEU A 26 5.52 -0.98 -9.13
N ILE A 27 6.35 -0.95 -8.09
CA ILE A 27 7.44 0.02 -7.94
C ILE A 27 8.42 -0.08 -9.10
N GLN A 28 8.87 -1.29 -9.44
CA GLN A 28 9.83 -1.51 -10.53
C GLN A 28 9.26 -1.16 -11.91
N MET A 29 7.97 -1.37 -12.16
CA MET A 29 7.33 -0.93 -13.41
C MET A 29 7.34 0.59 -13.54
N VAL A 30 7.07 1.33 -12.46
CA VAL A 30 7.15 2.80 -12.44
C VAL A 30 8.60 3.26 -12.61
N ALA A 31 9.56 2.63 -11.93
CA ALA A 31 10.99 2.91 -12.10
C ALA A 31 11.45 2.68 -13.55
N GLY A 32 10.88 1.69 -14.23
CA GLY A 32 11.08 1.39 -15.65
C GLY A 32 10.29 2.29 -16.62
N GLY A 33 9.59 3.32 -16.13
CA GLY A 33 8.90 4.31 -16.96
C GLY A 33 7.46 3.98 -17.35
N LEU A 34 6.83 2.94 -16.77
CA LEU A 34 5.44 2.55 -17.06
C LEU A 34 4.39 3.42 -16.34
N GLY A 35 4.64 4.73 -16.27
CA GLY A 35 3.71 5.73 -15.74
C GLY A 35 3.85 5.99 -14.24
N VAL A 36 2.72 6.15 -13.55
CA VAL A 36 2.65 6.46 -12.11
C VAL A 36 1.70 5.50 -11.40
N THR A 37 1.87 5.31 -10.09
CA THR A 37 1.02 4.42 -9.29
C THR A 37 0.73 5.00 -7.91
N LEU A 38 -0.25 4.42 -7.22
CA LEU A 38 -0.54 4.73 -5.82
C LEU A 38 0.23 3.77 -4.91
N LEU A 39 1.03 4.34 -4.00
CA LEU A 39 1.79 3.58 -3.02
C LEU A 39 1.18 3.78 -1.61
N PRO A 40 0.90 2.69 -0.86
CA PRO A 40 0.53 2.82 0.53
C PRO A 40 1.74 3.33 1.33
N ARG A 41 1.49 4.19 2.33
CA ARG A 41 2.54 4.77 3.18
C ARG A 41 3.49 3.72 3.77
N LEU A 42 2.96 2.56 4.18
CA LEU A 42 3.76 1.45 4.74
C LEU A 42 4.87 0.93 3.81
N ALA A 43 4.79 1.19 2.51
CA ALA A 43 5.83 0.81 1.57
C ALA A 43 6.70 1.99 1.10
N ALA A 44 6.30 3.22 1.41
CA ALA A 44 7.11 4.40 1.09
C ALA A 44 8.47 4.33 1.80
N ASP A 45 8.48 3.88 3.06
CA ASP A 45 9.68 3.77 3.89
C ASP A 45 10.67 2.70 3.41
N THR A 46 10.24 1.83 2.47
CA THR A 46 11.12 0.84 1.83
C THR A 46 11.86 1.39 0.61
N LEU A 47 11.50 2.60 0.16
CA LEU A 47 12.16 3.30 -0.94
C LEU A 47 13.28 4.18 -0.40
N GLY A 48 14.40 4.25 -1.11
CA GLY A 48 15.57 5.03 -0.73
C GLY A 48 16.78 4.84 -1.65
N GLY A 49 16.66 4.01 -2.69
CA GLY A 49 17.67 3.84 -3.71
C GLY A 49 17.59 4.93 -4.79
N PRO A 50 18.70 5.22 -5.49
CA PRO A 50 18.73 6.21 -6.57
C PRO A 50 17.88 5.82 -7.78
N ALA A 51 17.46 4.56 -7.87
CA ALA A 51 16.59 4.05 -8.93
C ALA A 51 15.10 4.03 -8.55
N ASP A 52 14.75 4.44 -7.31
CA ASP A 52 13.36 4.41 -6.87
C ASP A 52 12.56 5.60 -7.44
N PRO A 53 11.25 5.42 -7.69
CA PRO A 53 10.39 6.51 -8.14
C PRO A 53 10.30 7.66 -7.12
N ALA A 54 10.16 8.89 -7.62
CA ALA A 54 9.87 10.03 -6.77
C ALA A 54 8.50 9.87 -6.08
N LEU A 55 8.46 10.12 -4.76
CA LEU A 55 7.24 10.08 -3.97
C LEU A 55 6.57 11.46 -3.91
N VAL A 56 5.28 11.50 -4.26
CA VAL A 56 4.45 12.71 -4.15
C VAL A 56 3.30 12.45 -3.18
N PRO A 57 3.29 13.07 -1.98
CA PRO A 57 2.24 12.87 -1.00
C PRO A 57 0.93 13.53 -1.44
N PHE A 58 -0.21 12.93 -1.06
CA PHE A 58 -1.53 13.53 -1.26
C PHE A 58 -1.71 14.75 -0.36
N ARG A 59 -2.41 15.77 -0.87
CA ARG A 59 -2.97 16.84 -0.04
C ARG A 59 -4.13 16.27 0.81
N ALA A 60 -4.38 16.90 1.96
CA ALA A 60 -5.52 16.54 2.77
C ALA A 60 -6.85 16.84 2.04
N PRO A 61 -7.88 15.98 2.14
CA PRO A 61 -7.86 14.68 2.81
C PRO A 61 -7.22 13.59 1.93
N ALA A 62 -6.20 12.92 2.47
CA ALA A 62 -5.54 11.83 1.76
C ALA A 62 -6.41 10.56 1.77
N PRO A 63 -6.39 9.74 0.70
CA PRO A 63 -7.07 8.45 0.70
C PRO A 63 -6.46 7.53 1.77
N SER A 64 -7.31 6.78 2.46
CA SER A 64 -6.89 5.83 3.49
C SER A 64 -7.46 4.44 3.22
N ARG A 65 -6.81 3.42 3.80
CA ARG A 65 -7.25 2.03 3.75
C ARG A 65 -7.19 1.46 5.15
N ARG A 66 -8.24 0.73 5.55
CA ARG A 66 -8.24 -0.09 6.77
C ARG A 66 -7.59 -1.44 6.48
N VAL A 67 -6.59 -1.80 7.28
CA VAL A 67 -5.98 -3.13 7.31
C VAL A 67 -6.38 -3.76 8.65
N GLY A 68 -6.65 -5.06 8.66
CA GLY A 68 -7.07 -5.76 9.86
C GLY A 68 -6.74 -7.25 9.80
N PHE A 69 -6.80 -7.88 10.96
CA PHE A 69 -6.65 -9.32 11.10
C PHE A 69 -7.97 -10.03 10.83
N ALA A 70 -7.90 -11.21 10.20
CA ALA A 70 -9.06 -12.04 9.93
C ALA A 70 -8.69 -13.51 10.15
N TRP A 71 -9.59 -14.25 10.81
CA TRP A 71 -9.46 -15.68 11.05
C TRP A 71 -10.83 -16.36 11.00
N ARG A 72 -10.85 -17.69 10.88
CA ARG A 72 -12.09 -18.47 10.96
C ARG A 72 -12.61 -18.46 12.41
N PRO A 73 -13.90 -18.25 12.66
CA PRO A 73 -14.45 -18.19 14.03
C PRO A 73 -14.14 -19.42 14.89
N ALA A 74 -14.13 -20.61 14.29
CA ALA A 74 -13.86 -21.89 14.95
C ALA A 74 -12.35 -22.24 15.03
N SER A 75 -11.45 -21.29 14.78
CA SER A 75 -10.02 -21.59 14.86
C SER A 75 -9.62 -21.88 16.31
N PRO A 76 -8.96 -23.02 16.60
CA PRO A 76 -8.44 -23.31 17.94
C PRO A 76 -7.33 -22.33 18.34
N ARG A 77 -6.71 -21.65 17.36
CA ARG A 77 -5.64 -20.66 17.58
C ARG A 77 -6.15 -19.22 17.75
N ARG A 78 -7.45 -19.05 17.98
CA ARG A 78 -8.08 -17.74 18.18
C ARG A 78 -7.38 -16.91 19.27
N PRO A 79 -7.04 -17.47 20.45
CA PRO A 79 -6.34 -16.70 21.49
C PRO A 79 -5.01 -16.11 21.00
N GLU A 80 -4.24 -16.87 20.21
CA GLU A 80 -2.96 -16.41 19.67
C GLU A 80 -3.13 -15.34 18.58
N PHE A 81 -4.18 -15.44 17.76
CA PHE A 81 -4.49 -14.41 16.77
C PHE A 81 -4.97 -13.10 17.43
N GLU A 82 -5.76 -13.20 18.50
CA GLU A 82 -6.18 -12.03 19.29
C GLU A 82 -4.98 -11.37 19.96
N LEU A 83 -4.08 -12.17 20.56
CA LEU A 83 -2.84 -11.67 21.12
C LEU A 83 -1.98 -10.96 20.06
N LEU A 84 -1.81 -11.58 18.88
CA LEU A 84 -1.06 -10.96 17.79
C LEU A 84 -1.69 -9.64 17.35
N ALA A 85 -3.02 -9.62 17.18
CA ALA A 85 -3.74 -8.41 16.78
C ALA A 85 -3.58 -7.29 17.81
N GLN A 86 -3.61 -7.61 19.11
CA GLN A 86 -3.36 -6.67 20.18
C GLN A 86 -1.94 -6.11 20.13
N THR A 87 -0.92 -6.97 20.02
CA THR A 87 0.49 -6.54 19.93
C THR A 87 0.72 -5.59 18.74
N PHE A 88 0.09 -5.87 17.59
CA PHE A 88 0.15 -5.00 16.43
C PHE A 88 -0.57 -3.67 16.65
N ALA A 89 -1.73 -3.66 17.31
CA ALA A 89 -2.46 -2.43 17.61
C ALA A 89 -1.67 -1.51 18.54
N GLU A 90 -1.02 -2.07 19.56
CA GLU A 90 -0.14 -1.33 20.49
C GLU A 90 1.08 -0.76 19.75
N SER A 91 1.69 -1.55 18.86
CA SER A 91 2.86 -1.11 18.09
C SER A 91 2.53 -0.04 17.05
N ALA A 92 1.36 -0.14 16.40
CA ALA A 92 0.90 0.82 15.39
C ALA A 92 0.39 2.14 15.99
N ALA A 93 0.03 2.16 17.28
CA ALA A 93 -0.31 3.38 18.01
C ALA A 93 0.92 4.23 18.35
N ARG A 94 2.13 3.65 18.28
CA ARG A 94 3.37 4.42 18.35
C ARG A 94 3.57 5.11 16.99
N PRO A 95 3.61 6.45 16.93
CA PRO A 95 3.84 7.13 15.66
C PRO A 95 5.15 6.62 15.05
N ALA A 96 5.13 6.29 13.75
CA ALA A 96 6.35 6.13 12.99
C ALA A 96 7.01 7.51 12.94
N ASP A 97 8.05 7.67 13.76
CA ASP A 97 8.82 8.91 13.84
C ASP A 97 9.41 9.24 12.47
N GLY A 98 9.04 10.43 11.98
CA GLY A 98 9.68 11.28 10.95
C GLY A 98 10.46 10.62 9.82
#